data_AF-A0A939XTH3-F1
#
_entry.id   AF-A0A939XTH3-F1
#
_cell.length_a   1.000
_cell.length_b   1.000
_cell.length_c   1.000
_cell.angle_alpha   90.00
_cell.angle_beta   90.00
_cell.angle_gamma   90.00
#
_symmetry.space_group_name_H-M   'P 1'
#
loop_
_entity.id
_entity.type
_entity.pdbx_description
1 polymer ?
#
loop_
_entity_poly.entity_id
_entity_poly.type
_entity_poly.pdbx_seq_one_letter_code
_entity_poly.pdbx_strand_id
1 'polypeptide(L)'
;GDVVAIKDNKVTVNNNPVADEASTKYLFLTVTNDLLKNEYLEPLGLNKSDITYTGEDAETIISFYHNAIPANSQAALYSLSESEADAIYKSNVARKIQRVSLPKEYFERTVFPYIEKLHWNSSNFGPLLVPEKDKVLKLNTNILPLYRRCIEAYEGNKVEVKGDKIFINGTETTSYRFRRNYFFVLGDNRSTEDDSRYFGFLPDNHVMGVACE
;
A
#
# COMPACT_ATOMS: atom_id res chain seq x y z
N GLY A 1 14.31 -11.59 9.07
CA GLY A 1 14.14 -10.71 7.91
C GLY A 1 13.90 -9.31 8.39
N ASP A 2 13.66 -8.43 7.44
CA ASP A 2 13.43 -7.02 7.70
C ASP A 2 12.04 -6.77 8.26
N VAL A 3 11.86 -5.65 8.95
CA VAL A 3 10.55 -5.17 9.40
C VAL A 3 10.16 -3.96 8.56
N VAL A 4 9.08 -4.07 7.80
CA VAL A 4 8.54 -2.99 6.99
C VAL A 4 7.40 -2.30 7.74
N ALA A 5 7.37 -0.98 7.71
CA ALA A 5 6.23 -0.20 8.17
C ALA A 5 6.03 1.02 7.26
N ILE A 6 4.77 1.43 7.10
CA ILE A 6 4.37 2.64 6.41
C ILE A 6 3.62 3.51 7.41
N LYS A 7 4.02 4.77 7.54
CA LYS A 7 3.33 5.75 8.36
C LYS A 7 3.18 7.05 7.59
N ASP A 8 1.96 7.50 7.41
CA ASP A 8 1.63 8.70 6.63
C ASP A 8 2.33 8.68 5.26
N ASN A 9 2.18 7.57 4.53
CA ASN A 9 2.82 7.28 3.23
C ASN A 9 4.35 7.11 3.24
N LYS A 10 5.03 7.28 4.38
CA LYS A 10 6.49 7.13 4.50
C LYS A 10 6.86 5.71 4.86
N VAL A 11 7.74 5.12 4.08
CA VAL A 11 8.21 3.74 4.27
C VAL A 11 9.41 3.72 5.19
N THR A 12 9.44 2.73 6.07
CA THR A 12 10.62 2.39 6.86
C THR A 12 10.92 0.90 6.76
N VAL A 13 12.21 0.57 6.73
CA VAL A 13 12.74 -0.80 6.80
C VAL A 13 13.68 -0.87 7.98
N ASN A 14 13.38 -1.75 8.95
CA ASN A 14 14.09 -1.84 10.22
C ASN A 14 14.18 -0.48 10.95
N ASN A 15 13.09 0.30 10.92
CA ASN A 15 12.97 1.67 11.42
C ASN A 15 13.82 2.73 10.69
N ASN A 16 14.52 2.37 9.62
CA ASN A 16 15.23 3.34 8.78
C ASN A 16 14.32 3.81 7.65
N PRO A 17 14.18 5.14 7.42
CA PRO A 17 13.43 5.65 6.27
C PRO A 17 13.97 5.15 4.95
N VAL A 18 13.07 4.79 4.04
CA VAL A 18 13.39 4.57 2.63
C VAL A 18 13.05 5.85 1.88
N ALA A 19 14.01 6.38 1.13
CA ALA A 19 13.80 7.58 0.33
C ALA A 19 12.89 7.27 -0.87
N ASP A 20 12.00 8.22 -1.19
CA ASP A 20 11.21 8.16 -2.42
C ASP A 20 12.12 8.48 -3.62
N GLU A 21 11.85 7.83 -4.75
CA GLU A 21 12.43 8.22 -6.03
C GLU A 21 11.64 9.39 -6.63
N ALA A 22 12.25 10.15 -7.55
CA ALA A 22 11.58 11.29 -8.18
C ALA A 22 10.32 10.88 -8.98
N SER A 23 10.28 9.64 -9.47
CA SER A 23 9.17 9.02 -10.18
C SER A 23 8.06 8.51 -9.25
N THR A 24 8.30 8.42 -7.93
CA THR A 24 7.34 7.84 -6.99
C THR A 24 6.06 8.67 -6.98
N LYS A 25 4.93 8.02 -7.26
CA LYS A 25 3.60 8.65 -7.33
C LYS A 25 2.78 8.38 -6.08
N TYR A 26 2.04 9.40 -5.65
CA TYR A 26 1.10 9.34 -4.54
C TYR A 26 -0.26 9.87 -4.97
N LEU A 27 -1.27 9.64 -4.13
CA LEU A 27 -2.56 10.29 -4.30
C LEU A 27 -2.46 11.76 -3.90
N PHE A 28 -2.92 12.63 -4.79
CA PHE A 28 -3.09 14.05 -4.55
C PHE A 28 -4.55 14.42 -4.72
N LEU A 29 -5.11 15.08 -3.70
CA LEU A 29 -6.37 15.79 -3.83
C LEU A 29 -6.11 17.09 -4.59
N THR A 30 -6.73 17.21 -5.75
CA THR A 30 -6.65 18.40 -6.59
C THR A 30 -8.01 19.07 -6.63
N VAL A 31 -8.05 20.36 -6.29
CA VAL A 31 -9.24 21.19 -6.26
C VAL A 31 -9.17 22.23 -7.37
N THR A 32 -10.21 22.30 -8.19
CA THR A 32 -10.30 23.16 -9.39
C THR A 32 -11.62 23.93 -9.43
N ASN A 33 -11.72 24.95 -10.29
CA ASN A 33 -13.01 25.61 -10.58
C ASN A 33 -13.91 24.70 -11.42
N ASP A 34 -13.31 24.10 -12.44
CA ASP A 34 -13.93 23.26 -13.45
C ASP A 34 -13.16 21.94 -13.58
N LEU A 35 -13.75 20.96 -14.24
CA LEU A 35 -13.10 19.67 -14.49
C LEU A 35 -11.72 19.88 -15.11
N LEU A 36 -10.69 19.25 -14.55
CA LEU A 36 -9.36 19.21 -15.16
C LEU A 36 -9.49 18.53 -16.54
N LYS A 37 -9.06 19.23 -17.60
CA LYS A 37 -9.11 18.78 -18.99
C LYS A 37 -7.70 18.51 -19.51
N ASN A 38 -7.59 17.63 -20.51
CA ASN A 38 -6.30 17.32 -21.15
C ASN A 38 -5.61 18.55 -21.76
N GLU A 39 -6.37 19.54 -22.26
CA GLU A 39 -5.81 20.80 -22.79
C GLU A 39 -4.88 21.54 -21.80
N TYR A 40 -5.08 21.36 -20.51
CA TYR A 40 -4.24 21.95 -19.46
C TYR A 40 -3.06 21.06 -19.04
N LEU A 41 -3.14 19.76 -19.33
CA LEU A 41 -2.19 18.74 -18.91
C LEU A 41 -1.18 18.39 -20.00
N GLU A 42 -1.59 18.42 -21.26
CA GLU A 42 -0.74 18.13 -22.42
C GLU A 42 0.54 19.01 -22.46
N PRO A 43 0.50 20.33 -22.18
CA PRO A 43 1.72 21.13 -22.11
C PRO A 43 2.68 20.73 -20.99
N LEU A 44 2.18 20.01 -19.98
CA LEU A 44 2.96 19.46 -18.87
C LEU A 44 3.45 18.03 -19.14
N GLY A 45 3.14 17.47 -20.32
CA GLY A 45 3.44 16.08 -20.66
C GLY A 45 2.55 15.06 -19.94
N LEU A 46 1.38 15.49 -19.45
CA LEU A 46 0.47 14.66 -18.68
C LEU A 46 -0.79 14.34 -19.47
N ASN A 47 -1.35 13.15 -19.22
CA ASN A 47 -2.65 12.73 -19.72
C ASN A 47 -3.57 12.39 -18.55
N LYS A 48 -4.77 12.95 -18.54
CA LYS A 48 -5.76 12.74 -17.49
C LYS A 48 -6.06 11.26 -17.27
N SER A 49 -6.17 10.43 -18.32
CA SER A 49 -6.49 9.01 -18.15
C SER A 49 -5.45 8.26 -17.33
N ASP A 50 -4.19 8.72 -17.40
CA ASP A 50 -3.05 8.00 -16.84
C ASP A 50 -2.82 8.40 -15.38
N ILE A 51 -3.27 9.60 -15.01
CA ILE A 51 -3.14 10.14 -13.65
C ILE A 51 -4.43 10.02 -12.83
N THR A 52 -5.59 9.79 -13.44
CA THR A 52 -6.86 9.76 -12.68
C THR A 52 -6.93 8.52 -11.80
N TYR A 53 -7.13 8.72 -10.50
CA TYR A 53 -7.41 7.63 -9.59
C TYR A 53 -8.91 7.30 -9.60
N THR A 54 -9.24 6.05 -9.92
CA THR A 54 -10.62 5.54 -9.98
C THR A 54 -10.85 4.35 -9.03
N GLY A 55 -10.05 4.21 -7.98
CA GLY A 55 -10.22 3.14 -6.99
C GLY A 55 -11.52 3.29 -6.21
N GLU A 56 -12.03 2.18 -5.68
CA GLU A 56 -13.35 2.12 -5.02
C GLU A 56 -13.46 3.09 -3.83
N ASP A 57 -12.35 3.38 -3.16
CA ASP A 57 -12.30 4.26 -1.99
C ASP A 57 -12.13 5.76 -2.32
N ALA A 58 -12.16 6.16 -3.60
CA ALA A 58 -11.91 7.56 -3.99
C ALA A 58 -12.82 8.57 -3.28
N GLU A 59 -14.13 8.33 -3.25
CA GLU A 59 -15.10 9.20 -2.55
C GLU A 59 -14.86 9.21 -1.04
N THR A 60 -14.49 8.05 -0.48
CA THR A 60 -14.18 7.92 0.95
C THR A 60 -12.96 8.76 1.31
N ILE A 61 -11.89 8.68 0.51
CA ILE A 61 -10.68 9.49 0.67
C ILE A 61 -11.02 10.98 0.59
N ILE A 62 -11.77 11.41 -0.44
CA ILE A 62 -12.18 12.82 -0.60
C ILE A 62 -12.97 13.31 0.63
N SER A 63 -13.84 12.46 1.20
CA SER A 63 -14.64 12.81 2.39
C SER A 63 -13.79 13.16 3.62
N PHE A 64 -12.63 12.52 3.81
CA PHE A 64 -11.70 12.87 4.90
C PHE A 64 -11.13 14.28 4.76
N TYR A 65 -11.14 14.82 3.54
CA TYR A 65 -10.61 16.14 3.22
C TYR A 65 -11.70 17.15 2.84
N HIS A 66 -12.98 16.90 3.12
CA HIS A 66 -14.08 17.80 2.73
C HIS A 66 -13.88 19.27 3.18
N ASN A 67 -13.31 19.48 4.36
CA ASN A 67 -13.01 20.83 4.89
C ASN A 67 -11.97 21.59 4.05
N ALA A 68 -11.17 20.88 3.25
CA ALA A 68 -10.19 21.46 2.34
C ALA A 68 -10.79 21.83 0.97
N ILE A 69 -12.06 21.55 0.73
CA ILE A 69 -12.74 21.74 -0.56
C ILE A 69 -13.73 22.90 -0.43
N PRO A 70 -13.43 24.08 -1.02
CA PRO A 70 -14.34 25.22 -0.97
C PRO A 70 -15.65 24.92 -1.71
N ALA A 71 -16.75 25.51 -1.25
CA ALA A 71 -18.03 25.46 -1.97
C ALA A 71 -17.87 25.90 -3.44
N ASN A 72 -18.65 25.29 -4.33
CA ASN A 72 -18.59 25.53 -5.78
C ASN A 72 -17.21 25.26 -6.40
N SER A 73 -16.45 24.31 -5.85
CA SER A 73 -15.23 23.77 -6.46
C SER A 73 -15.45 22.32 -6.84
N GLN A 74 -14.63 21.82 -7.76
CA GLN A 74 -14.53 20.39 -8.04
C GLN A 74 -13.29 19.82 -7.37
N ALA A 75 -13.37 18.56 -6.95
CA ALA A 75 -12.26 17.85 -6.36
C ALA A 75 -12.13 16.46 -6.99
N ALA A 76 -10.90 16.06 -7.26
CA ALA A 76 -10.59 14.73 -7.76
C ALA A 76 -9.25 14.26 -7.19
N LEU A 77 -9.04 12.95 -7.21
CA LEU A 77 -7.79 12.32 -6.84
C LEU A 77 -6.98 12.01 -8.08
N TYR A 78 -5.71 12.40 -8.07
CA TYR A 78 -4.76 12.07 -9.11
C TYR A 78 -3.55 11.36 -8.51
N SER A 79 -3.07 10.32 -9.19
CA SER A 79 -1.80 9.67 -8.94
C SER A 79 -0.69 10.48 -9.63
N LEU A 80 0.10 11.18 -8.84
CA LEU A 80 1.10 12.13 -9.32
C LEU A 80 2.41 11.97 -8.55
N SER A 81 3.54 12.21 -9.20
CA SER A 81 4.78 12.53 -8.50
C SER A 81 4.74 13.95 -7.93
N GLU A 82 5.66 14.27 -7.01
CA GLU A 82 5.78 15.63 -6.47
C GLU A 82 6.03 16.67 -7.55
N SER A 83 6.85 16.36 -8.56
CA SER A 83 7.12 17.29 -9.66
C SER A 83 5.92 17.49 -10.57
N GLU A 84 5.13 16.44 -10.81
CA GLU A 84 3.90 16.53 -11.61
C GLU A 84 2.84 17.39 -10.88
N ALA A 85 2.68 17.18 -9.57
CA ALA A 85 1.77 17.96 -8.74
C ALA A 85 2.17 19.46 -8.71
N ASP A 86 3.47 19.74 -8.52
CA ASP A 86 4.00 21.11 -8.54
C ASP A 86 3.80 21.78 -9.91
N ALA A 87 3.99 21.06 -11.02
CA ALA A 87 3.75 21.57 -12.37
C ALA A 87 2.27 21.95 -12.60
N ILE A 88 1.33 21.11 -12.15
CA ILE A 88 -0.12 21.40 -12.24
C ILE A 88 -0.50 22.62 -11.38
N TYR A 89 0.11 22.77 -10.20
CA TYR A 89 -0.16 23.93 -9.36
C TYR A 89 0.36 25.23 -10.01
N LYS A 90 1.59 25.21 -10.53
CA LYS A 90 2.24 26.37 -11.17
C LYS A 90 1.58 26.81 -12.47
N SER A 91 0.84 25.93 -13.15
CA SER A 91 0.06 26.30 -14.34
C SER A 91 -1.21 27.09 -14.02
N ASN A 92 -1.53 27.31 -12.73
CA ASN A 92 -2.74 27.99 -12.23
C ASN A 92 -4.06 27.28 -12.58
N VAL A 93 -4.00 26.01 -12.96
CA VAL A 93 -5.19 25.20 -13.29
C VAL A 93 -5.85 24.65 -12.03
N ALA A 94 -5.04 24.29 -11.02
CA ALA A 94 -5.51 23.87 -9.71
C ALA A 94 -5.48 25.04 -8.71
N ARG A 95 -6.56 25.20 -7.94
CA ARG A 95 -6.59 26.09 -6.77
C ARG A 95 -5.75 25.53 -5.63
N LYS A 96 -5.81 24.21 -5.48
CA LYS A 96 -5.13 23.47 -4.42
C LYS A 96 -4.72 22.11 -4.95
N ILE A 97 -3.50 21.72 -4.62
CA ILE A 97 -3.03 20.36 -4.75
C ILE A 97 -2.41 19.96 -3.41
N GLN A 98 -2.79 18.82 -2.87
CA GLN A 98 -2.20 18.31 -1.63
C GLN A 98 -2.09 16.81 -1.67
N ARG A 99 -0.93 16.28 -1.27
CA ARG A 99 -0.74 14.85 -1.06
C ARG A 99 -1.71 14.40 0.03
N VAL A 100 -2.42 13.30 -0.21
CA VAL A 100 -3.37 12.73 0.76
C VAL A 100 -2.83 11.45 1.38
N SER A 101 -3.29 11.17 2.59
CA SER A 101 -3.01 9.98 3.37
C SER A 101 -4.29 9.53 4.04
N LEU A 102 -4.56 8.23 4.01
CA LEU A 102 -5.67 7.67 4.76
C LEU A 102 -5.44 7.81 6.28
N PRO A 103 -6.47 8.19 7.07
CA PRO A 103 -6.37 8.24 8.53
C PRO A 103 -5.90 6.90 9.10
N LYS A 104 -5.08 6.93 10.16
CA LYS A 104 -4.52 5.70 10.75
C LYS A 104 -5.60 4.75 11.28
N GLU A 105 -6.75 5.29 11.67
CA GLU A 105 -7.88 4.56 12.23
C GLU A 105 -8.79 3.97 11.13
N TYR A 106 -8.59 4.35 9.87
CA TYR A 106 -9.36 3.83 8.76
C TYR A 106 -8.81 2.47 8.32
N PHE A 107 -9.65 1.44 8.37
CA PHE A 107 -9.32 0.12 7.85
C PHE A 107 -9.71 0.03 6.36
N GLU A 108 -8.72 -0.20 5.50
CA GLU A 108 -8.91 -0.42 4.07
C GLU A 108 -9.10 -1.92 3.82
N ARG A 109 -10.26 -2.31 3.31
CA ARG A 109 -10.66 -3.73 3.21
C ARG A 109 -9.86 -4.52 2.17
N THR A 110 -9.26 -3.83 1.22
CA THR A 110 -8.42 -4.38 0.14
C THR A 110 -6.96 -4.56 0.57
N VAL A 111 -6.56 -4.03 1.74
CA VAL A 111 -5.18 -4.10 2.23
C VAL A 111 -4.94 -5.42 2.97
N PHE A 112 -3.90 -6.13 2.56
CA PHE A 112 -3.38 -7.30 3.25
C PHE A 112 -3.04 -6.92 4.70
N PRO A 113 -3.36 -7.75 5.70
CA PRO A 113 -3.85 -9.13 5.64
C PRO A 113 -5.38 -9.26 5.70
N TYR A 114 -6.14 -8.20 5.40
CA TYR A 114 -7.60 -8.17 5.49
C TYR A 114 -8.12 -8.35 6.93
N ILE A 115 -7.43 -7.75 7.90
CA ILE A 115 -7.73 -7.88 9.33
C ILE A 115 -8.08 -6.50 9.91
N GLU A 116 -9.37 -6.29 10.15
CA GLU A 116 -9.93 -5.01 10.62
C GLU A 116 -9.25 -4.47 11.88
N LYS A 117 -8.98 -5.34 12.87
CA LYS A 117 -8.34 -4.94 14.15
C LYS A 117 -6.95 -4.30 13.99
N LEU A 118 -6.28 -4.48 12.85
CA LEU A 118 -4.98 -3.86 12.59
C LEU A 118 -5.12 -2.39 12.17
N HIS A 119 -6.28 -2.00 11.65
CA HIS A 119 -6.53 -0.68 11.06
C HIS A 119 -5.48 -0.30 9.99
N TRP A 120 -4.97 -1.31 9.28
CA TRP A 120 -4.00 -1.06 8.22
C TRP A 120 -4.70 -0.56 6.97
N ASN A 121 -4.04 0.37 6.29
CA ASN A 121 -4.41 0.92 5.01
C ASN A 121 -3.17 1.26 4.19
N SER A 122 -3.37 1.69 2.95
CA SER A 122 -2.31 1.99 1.99
C SER A 122 -1.34 3.10 2.42
N SER A 123 -1.76 4.00 3.32
CA SER A 123 -0.94 5.06 3.92
C SER A 123 -0.33 4.72 5.28
N ASN A 124 -0.92 3.75 5.99
CA ASN A 124 -0.57 3.36 7.35
C ASN A 124 -0.61 1.84 7.49
N PHE A 125 0.57 1.22 7.44
CA PHE A 125 0.71 -0.24 7.35
C PHE A 125 1.81 -0.74 8.27
N GLY A 126 1.64 -1.93 8.83
CA GLY A 126 2.67 -2.55 9.65
C GLY A 126 2.72 -2.01 11.09
N PRO A 127 3.78 -2.34 11.85
CA PRO A 127 4.99 -3.05 11.39
C PRO A 127 4.70 -4.50 10.99
N LEU A 128 5.37 -4.98 9.93
CA LEU A 128 5.27 -6.34 9.40
C LEU A 128 6.67 -6.92 9.21
N LEU A 129 6.93 -8.07 9.82
CA LEU A 129 8.18 -8.80 9.65
C LEU A 129 8.13 -9.57 8.32
N VAL A 130 9.10 -9.36 7.45
CA VAL A 130 9.29 -10.13 6.22
C VAL A 130 9.89 -11.49 6.57
N PRO A 131 9.22 -12.60 6.19
CA PRO A 131 9.76 -13.94 6.42
C PRO A 131 11.09 -14.17 5.71
N GLU A 132 11.96 -14.95 6.34
CA GLU A 132 13.29 -15.27 5.84
C GLU A 132 13.57 -16.75 6.08
N LYS A 133 14.26 -17.39 5.13
CA LYS A 133 14.56 -18.80 5.18
C LYS A 133 15.27 -19.17 6.48
N ASP A 134 14.90 -20.32 7.03
CA ASP A 134 15.41 -20.90 8.26
C ASP A 134 15.13 -20.10 9.56
N LYS A 135 14.53 -18.91 9.49
CA LYS A 135 14.06 -18.18 10.68
C LYS A 135 12.81 -18.83 11.26
N VAL A 136 12.72 -18.79 12.59
CA VAL A 136 11.58 -19.32 13.34
C VAL A 136 10.70 -18.16 13.79
N LEU A 137 9.43 -18.22 13.39
CA LEU A 137 8.38 -17.31 13.82
C LEU A 137 7.57 -17.96 14.94
N LYS A 138 7.33 -17.23 16.03
CA LYS A 138 6.36 -17.64 17.06
C LYS A 138 4.94 -17.44 16.53
N LEU A 139 4.13 -18.49 16.59
CA LEU A 139 2.75 -18.49 16.13
C LEU A 139 1.78 -18.35 17.29
N ASN A 140 0.70 -17.64 17.04
CA ASN A 140 -0.54 -17.62 17.81
C ASN A 140 -1.68 -17.22 16.86
N THR A 141 -2.92 -17.23 17.34
CA THR A 141 -4.10 -16.92 16.51
C THR A 141 -4.14 -15.48 15.97
N ASN A 142 -3.35 -14.56 16.53
CA ASN A 142 -3.21 -13.19 16.01
C ASN A 142 -2.13 -13.07 14.94
N ILE A 143 -1.04 -13.85 15.06
CA ILE A 143 0.11 -13.82 14.16
C ILE A 143 -0.12 -14.71 12.94
N LEU A 144 -0.74 -15.88 13.12
CA LEU A 144 -0.94 -16.85 12.05
C LEU A 144 -1.58 -16.26 10.80
N PRO A 145 -2.66 -15.44 10.89
CA PRO A 145 -3.27 -14.83 9.71
C PRO A 145 -2.30 -14.02 8.82
N LEU A 146 -1.28 -13.39 9.42
CA LEU A 146 -0.27 -12.61 8.69
C LEU A 146 0.65 -13.48 7.82
N TYR A 147 0.82 -14.76 8.17
CA TYR A 147 1.79 -15.65 7.52
C TYR A 147 1.16 -16.91 6.92
N ARG A 148 -0.16 -17.05 7.02
CA ARG A 148 -0.89 -18.25 6.61
C ARG A 148 -0.67 -18.56 5.14
N ARG A 149 -0.72 -17.56 4.26
CA ARG A 149 -0.46 -17.73 2.82
C ARG A 149 0.95 -18.27 2.55
N CYS A 150 1.96 -17.82 3.29
CA CYS A 150 3.32 -18.35 3.20
C CYS A 150 3.38 -19.84 3.58
N ILE A 151 2.75 -20.19 4.69
CA ILE A 151 2.78 -21.55 5.22
C ILE A 151 1.99 -22.52 4.33
N GLU A 152 0.80 -22.12 3.88
CA GLU A 152 -0.12 -22.96 3.12
C GLU A 152 0.17 -22.92 1.61
N ALA A 153 0.00 -21.76 0.97
CA ALA A 153 0.03 -21.65 -0.48
C ALA A 153 1.45 -21.77 -1.04
N TYR A 154 2.45 -21.16 -0.38
CA TYR A 154 3.81 -21.10 -0.91
C TYR A 154 4.71 -22.26 -0.45
N GLU A 155 4.51 -22.76 0.78
CA GLU A 155 5.32 -23.87 1.33
C GLU A 155 4.57 -25.20 1.41
N GLY A 156 3.28 -25.23 1.04
CA GLY A 156 2.51 -26.46 0.83
C GLY A 156 2.12 -27.20 2.10
N ASN A 157 2.05 -26.51 3.25
CA ASN A 157 1.64 -27.14 4.50
C ASN A 157 0.14 -26.99 4.75
N LYS A 158 -0.45 -27.92 5.49
CA LYS A 158 -1.83 -27.81 5.96
C LYS A 158 -1.85 -27.12 7.32
N VAL A 159 -2.57 -26.00 7.46
CA VAL A 159 -2.78 -25.35 8.76
C VAL A 159 -4.22 -25.55 9.23
N GLU A 160 -4.37 -25.97 10.48
CA GLU A 160 -5.67 -26.09 11.16
C GLU A 160 -5.62 -25.33 12.49
N VAL A 161 -6.71 -24.62 12.82
CA VAL A 161 -6.86 -23.93 14.12
C VAL A 161 -8.03 -24.56 14.86
N LYS A 162 -7.81 -25.03 16.09
CA LYS A 162 -8.83 -25.62 16.96
C LYS A 162 -8.81 -24.89 18.30
N GLY A 163 -9.71 -23.92 18.46
CA GLY A 163 -9.67 -23.02 19.60
C GLY A 163 -8.45 -22.11 19.55
N ASP A 164 -7.59 -22.17 20.56
CA ASP A 164 -6.32 -21.45 20.67
C ASP A 164 -5.11 -22.25 20.13
N LYS A 165 -5.32 -23.52 19.76
CA LYS A 165 -4.27 -24.41 19.27
C LYS A 165 -4.12 -24.35 17.76
N ILE A 166 -2.87 -24.30 17.31
CA ILE A 166 -2.48 -24.31 15.90
C ILE A 166 -1.84 -25.65 15.57
N PHE A 167 -2.27 -26.27 14.48
CA PHE A 167 -1.72 -27.51 13.96
C PHE A 167 -1.16 -27.26 12.56
N ILE A 168 0.07 -27.71 12.33
CA ILE A 168 0.70 -27.70 11.00
C ILE A 168 1.01 -29.13 10.62
N ASN A 169 0.45 -29.59 9.50
CA ASN A 169 0.51 -30.99 9.05
C ASN A 169 0.10 -31.99 10.15
N GLY A 170 -0.95 -31.65 10.90
CA GLY A 170 -1.49 -32.48 11.99
C GLY A 170 -0.74 -32.40 13.32
N THR A 171 0.39 -31.68 13.39
CA THR A 171 1.18 -31.53 14.63
C THR A 171 0.87 -30.19 15.31
N GLU A 172 0.48 -30.22 16.59
CA GLU A 172 0.31 -29.00 17.40
C GLU A 172 1.64 -28.25 17.49
N THR A 173 1.63 -26.96 17.16
CA THR A 173 2.84 -26.12 17.20
C THR A 173 2.53 -24.68 17.59
N THR A 174 3.49 -24.06 18.27
CA THR A 174 3.51 -22.63 18.61
C THR A 174 4.57 -21.87 17.81
N SER A 175 5.17 -22.50 16.80
CA SER A 175 6.16 -21.88 15.94
C SER A 175 6.19 -22.46 14.53
N TYR A 176 6.78 -21.70 13.61
CA TYR A 176 7.00 -22.13 12.24
C TYR A 176 8.38 -21.72 11.76
N ARG A 177 9.09 -22.61 11.08
CA ARG A 177 10.37 -22.31 10.41
C ARG A 177 10.12 -22.16 8.91
N PHE A 178 10.35 -20.97 8.38
CA PHE A 178 10.20 -20.72 6.95
C PHE A 178 11.25 -21.49 6.15
N ARG A 179 10.83 -22.05 5.01
CA ARG A 179 11.69 -22.82 4.11
C ARG A 179 12.21 -22.01 2.93
N ARG A 180 11.75 -20.77 2.78
CA ARG A 180 12.03 -19.87 1.66
C ARG A 180 12.26 -18.44 2.13
N ASN A 181 12.89 -17.64 1.26
CA ASN A 181 12.92 -16.20 1.43
C ASN A 181 11.65 -15.58 0.82
N TYR A 182 11.27 -14.44 1.38
CA TYR A 182 10.11 -13.69 0.94
C TYR A 182 10.47 -12.22 0.77
N PHE A 183 9.69 -11.56 -0.06
CA PHE A 183 9.83 -10.15 -0.40
C PHE A 183 8.53 -9.42 -0.09
N PHE A 184 8.70 -8.17 0.35
CA PHE A 184 7.65 -7.16 0.41
C PHE A 184 8.02 -6.09 -0.61
N VAL A 185 7.24 -5.98 -1.68
CA VAL A 185 7.50 -5.11 -2.82
C VAL A 185 6.53 -3.95 -2.77
N LEU A 186 7.03 -2.75 -3.02
CA LEU A 186 6.21 -1.54 -3.19
C LEU A 186 6.41 -1.05 -4.62
N GLY A 187 5.31 -0.75 -5.30
CA GLY A 187 5.37 -0.16 -6.64
C GLY A 187 5.79 1.31 -6.56
N ASP A 188 6.32 1.86 -7.65
CA ASP A 188 6.65 3.29 -7.72
C ASP A 188 5.37 4.15 -7.67
N ASN A 189 4.27 3.63 -8.20
CA ASN A 189 2.97 4.23 -8.01
C ASN A 189 2.31 3.75 -6.71
N ARG A 190 2.46 4.51 -5.63
CA ARG A 190 1.87 4.20 -4.31
C ARG A 190 0.35 4.37 -4.26
N SER A 191 -0.26 4.81 -5.36
CA SER A 191 -1.70 4.92 -5.50
C SER A 191 -2.35 3.67 -6.09
N THR A 192 -1.58 2.75 -6.67
CA THR A 192 -2.11 1.52 -7.24
C THR A 192 -2.21 0.41 -6.20
N GLU A 193 -3.12 -0.53 -6.46
CA GLU A 193 -3.36 -1.70 -5.62
C GLU A 193 -2.49 -2.92 -6.00
N ASP A 194 -1.42 -2.70 -6.77
CA ASP A 194 -0.59 -3.77 -7.36
C ASP A 194 0.77 -3.89 -6.68
N ASP A 195 0.76 -3.99 -5.35
CA ASP A 195 1.96 -4.24 -4.57
C ASP A 195 1.68 -5.04 -3.28
N SER A 196 2.73 -5.30 -2.49
CA SER A 196 2.64 -6.15 -1.29
C SER A 196 1.73 -5.61 -0.19
N ARG A 197 1.33 -4.32 -0.23
CA ARG A 197 0.27 -3.82 0.65
C ARG A 197 -1.06 -4.52 0.40
N TYR A 198 -1.29 -5.01 -0.82
CA TYR A 198 -2.55 -5.58 -1.26
C TYR A 198 -2.47 -7.10 -1.42
N PHE A 199 -1.44 -7.64 -2.07
CA PHE A 199 -1.32 -9.09 -2.28
C PHE A 199 -0.47 -9.81 -1.21
N GLY A 200 0.21 -9.08 -0.33
CA GLY A 200 1.09 -9.62 0.71
C GLY A 200 2.47 -10.04 0.19
N PHE A 201 3.05 -11.07 0.80
CA PHE A 201 4.41 -11.49 0.49
C PHE A 201 4.54 -12.22 -0.86
N LEU A 202 5.68 -12.03 -1.52
CA LEU A 202 6.12 -12.80 -2.67
C LEU A 202 7.25 -13.75 -2.27
N PRO A 203 7.15 -15.06 -2.53
CA PRO A 203 8.28 -15.97 -2.31
C PRO A 203 9.35 -15.76 -3.38
N ASP A 204 10.60 -16.09 -3.04
CA ASP A 204 11.78 -15.99 -3.91
C ASP A 204 11.63 -16.58 -5.32
N ASN A 205 10.87 -17.65 -5.48
CA ASN A 205 10.63 -18.28 -6.77
C ASN A 205 9.54 -17.62 -7.65
N HIS A 206 8.94 -16.51 -7.21
CA HIS A 206 7.96 -15.73 -7.99
C HIS A 206 8.51 -14.37 -8.45
N VAL A 207 9.75 -14.04 -8.09
CA VAL A 207 10.44 -12.84 -8.57
C VAL A 207 11.16 -13.19 -9.87
N MET A 208 10.52 -12.92 -11.01
CA MET A 208 11.14 -13.06 -12.33
C MET A 208 11.96 -11.79 -12.65
N GLY A 209 13.09 -11.63 -11.95
CA GLY A 209 14.05 -10.56 -12.21
C GLY A 209 13.78 -9.22 -11.53
N VAL A 210 14.86 -8.47 -11.29
CA VAL A 210 14.82 -7.04 -10.95
C VAL A 210 14.63 -6.32 -12.28
N ALA A 211 13.54 -5.58 -12.45
CA ALA A 211 13.44 -4.60 -13.53
C ALA A 211 14.44 -3.48 -13.19
N CYS A 212 15.64 -3.57 -13.75
CA CYS A 212 16.54 -2.42 -13.81
C CYS A 212 16.06 -1.57 -14.99
N GLU A 213 15.55 -0.38 -14.73
CA GLU A 213 15.56 0.70 -15.73
C GLU A 213 16.96 1.32 -15.82
#